data_AF-A0A2A6M7S2-F1
#
_entry.id   AF-A0A2A6M7S2-F1
#
_cell.length_a   1.000
_cell.length_b   1.000
_cell.length_c   1.000
_cell.angle_alpha   90.00
_cell.angle_beta   90.00
_cell.angle_gamma   90.00
#
_symmetry.space_group_name_H-M   'P 1'
#
loop_
_entity.id
_entity.type
_entity.pdbx_description
1 polymer ?
#
loop_
_entity_poly.entity_id
_entity_poly.type
_entity_poly.pdbx_seq_one_letter_code
_entity_poly.pdbx_strand_id
1 'polypeptide(L)'
;MDLEMDFDEHVLACVLSRALEEIEAGEATATEATGLSRGELLDILTRCFPTSLIHGFSLEEVSNPEPGMEEELLRRLLLTHARPGDPTSARFAKIVARRALRDGHLWQELGLVDRSELSRLLATHFPTLAEGNTNNMKWKKYLYHKLCEAEGFSLCTAPSCRECNEFKSCFGPEEG
;
A
#
# COMPACT_ATOMS: atom_id res chain seq x y z
N MET A 1 8.00 -19.00 11.55
CA MET A 1 6.67 -18.52 11.15
C MET A 1 6.28 -17.29 11.97
N ASP A 2 6.73 -17.20 13.23
CA ASP A 2 6.38 -16.10 14.15
C ASP A 2 6.95 -14.71 13.79
N LEU A 3 8.09 -14.63 13.08
CA LEU A 3 8.73 -13.34 12.72
C LEU A 3 8.06 -12.60 11.55
N GLU A 4 7.30 -13.30 10.70
CA GLU A 4 6.53 -12.67 9.61
C GLU A 4 5.20 -12.12 10.16
N MET A 5 4.54 -12.88 11.05
CA MET A 5 3.32 -12.43 11.73
C MET A 5 3.57 -11.16 12.55
N ASP A 6 4.70 -11.08 13.26
CA ASP A 6 5.10 -9.88 14.02
C ASP A 6 5.28 -8.63 13.13
N PHE A 7 5.76 -8.82 11.88
CA PHE A 7 5.93 -7.72 10.94
C PHE A 7 4.61 -7.28 10.28
N ASP A 8 3.74 -8.23 9.95
CA ASP A 8 2.42 -7.91 9.38
C ASP A 8 1.57 -7.13 10.40
N GLU A 9 1.62 -7.54 11.67
CA GLU A 9 0.96 -6.82 12.78
C GLU A 9 1.52 -5.41 12.96
N HIS A 10 2.86 -5.25 12.90
CA HIS A 10 3.50 -3.92 12.90
C HIS A 10 3.03 -3.04 11.75
N VAL A 11 3.03 -3.54 10.51
CA VAL A 11 2.57 -2.77 9.35
C VAL A 11 1.10 -2.39 9.51
N LEU A 12 0.26 -3.32 9.95
CA LEU A 12 -1.16 -3.02 10.22
C LEU A 12 -1.31 -1.95 11.30
N ALA A 13 -0.52 -2.01 12.38
CA ALA A 13 -0.54 -0.99 13.42
C ALA A 13 -0.16 0.40 12.88
N CYS A 14 0.88 0.49 12.06
CA CYS A 14 1.27 1.73 11.37
C CYS A 14 0.15 2.29 10.49
N VAL A 15 -0.46 1.45 9.65
CA VAL A 15 -1.54 1.84 8.74
C VAL A 15 -2.76 2.32 9.51
N LEU A 16 -3.12 1.60 10.58
CA LEU A 16 -4.26 1.93 11.43
C LEU A 16 -4.02 3.21 12.25
N SER A 17 -2.80 3.41 12.77
CA SER A 17 -2.44 4.66 13.45
C SER A 17 -2.60 5.85 12.50
N ARG A 18 -2.08 5.74 11.27
CA ARG A 18 -2.21 6.81 10.28
C ARG A 18 -3.66 7.04 9.87
N ALA A 19 -4.44 5.97 9.72
CA ALA A 19 -5.87 6.08 9.44
C ALA A 19 -6.64 6.76 10.59
N LEU A 20 -6.27 6.50 11.85
CA LEU A 20 -6.89 7.13 13.00
C LEU A 20 -6.61 8.64 13.04
N GLU A 21 -5.38 9.06 12.72
CA GLU A 21 -5.03 10.48 12.59
C GLU A 21 -5.93 11.21 11.56
N GLU A 22 -6.16 10.60 10.40
CA GLU A 22 -7.06 11.14 9.36
C GLU A 22 -8.53 11.20 9.82
N ILE A 23 -8.99 10.18 10.55
CA ILE A 23 -10.35 10.14 11.10
C ILE A 23 -10.54 11.23 12.16
N GLU A 24 -9.58 11.38 13.08
CA GLU A 24 -9.60 12.42 14.12
C GLU A 24 -9.54 13.84 13.53
N ALA A 25 -8.83 14.01 12.41
CA ALA A 25 -8.81 15.25 11.64
C ALA A 25 -10.09 15.47 10.80
N GLY A 26 -10.95 14.47 10.67
CA GLY A 26 -12.18 14.53 9.86
C GLY A 26 -11.92 14.48 8.35
N GLU A 27 -10.77 13.97 7.92
CA GLU A 27 -10.33 13.94 6.52
C GLU A 27 -10.80 12.71 5.76
N ALA A 28 -11.05 11.60 6.46
CA ALA A 28 -11.49 10.34 5.87
C ALA A 28 -12.24 9.46 6.89
N THR A 29 -13.11 8.59 6.40
CA THR A 29 -13.62 7.46 7.18
C THR A 29 -12.60 6.32 7.24
N ALA A 30 -12.82 5.36 8.15
CA ALA A 30 -11.97 4.17 8.30
C ALA A 30 -11.76 3.38 7.01
N THR A 31 -12.80 3.24 6.20
CA THR A 31 -12.74 2.48 4.93
C THR A 31 -12.08 3.29 3.82
N GLU A 32 -12.23 4.62 3.80
CA GLU A 32 -11.55 5.51 2.85
C GLU A 32 -10.05 5.65 3.14
N ALA A 33 -9.66 5.68 4.41
CA ALA A 33 -8.25 5.75 4.81
C ALA A 33 -7.49 4.46 4.45
N THR A 34 -8.14 3.30 4.59
CA THR A 34 -7.47 1.99 4.45
C THR A 34 -7.77 1.23 3.16
N GLY A 35 -8.88 1.53 2.47
CA GLY A 35 -9.36 0.76 1.33
C GLY A 35 -9.92 -0.63 1.70
N LEU A 36 -9.96 -0.95 2.99
CA LEU A 36 -10.53 -2.20 3.50
C LEU A 36 -12.05 -2.06 3.68
N SER A 37 -12.76 -3.18 3.52
CA SER A 37 -14.17 -3.23 3.90
C SER A 37 -14.35 -3.14 5.42
N ARG A 38 -15.55 -2.76 5.86
CA ARG A 38 -15.89 -2.73 7.29
C ARG A 38 -15.64 -4.09 7.96
N GLY A 39 -15.99 -5.18 7.29
CA GLY A 39 -15.79 -6.53 7.80
C GLY A 39 -14.32 -6.91 7.97
N GLU A 40 -13.46 -6.47 7.05
CA GLU A 40 -12.00 -6.68 7.15
C GLU A 40 -11.38 -5.87 8.28
N LEU A 41 -11.80 -4.61 8.45
CA LEU A 41 -11.36 -3.77 9.57
C LEU A 41 -11.76 -4.38 10.92
N LEU A 42 -13.02 -4.82 11.05
CA LEU A 42 -13.47 -5.50 12.26
C LEU A 42 -12.66 -6.78 12.53
N ASP A 43 -12.39 -7.60 11.51
CA ASP A 43 -11.61 -8.82 11.66
C ASP A 43 -10.16 -8.53 12.12
N ILE A 44 -9.52 -7.51 11.57
CA ILE A 44 -8.15 -7.11 11.95
C ILE A 44 -8.14 -6.57 13.38
N LEU A 45 -9.02 -5.62 13.69
CA LEU A 45 -9.04 -4.96 14.99
C LEU A 45 -9.36 -5.94 16.13
N THR A 46 -10.24 -6.91 15.90
CA THR A 46 -10.60 -7.91 16.92
C THR A 46 -9.53 -8.96 17.17
N ARG A 47 -8.67 -9.24 16.18
CA ARG A 47 -7.62 -10.26 16.31
C ARG A 47 -6.32 -9.70 16.85
N CYS A 48 -5.94 -8.50 16.42
CA CYS A 48 -4.60 -7.98 16.62
C CYS A 48 -4.53 -6.81 17.62
N PHE A 49 -5.67 -6.21 18.00
CA PHE A 49 -5.68 -4.96 18.76
C PHE A 49 -6.65 -4.94 19.95
N PRO A 50 -6.38 -4.13 20.99
CA PRO A 50 -7.32 -3.90 22.09
C PRO A 50 -8.66 -3.32 21.62
N THR A 51 -9.75 -3.70 22.29
CA THR A 51 -11.12 -3.24 21.98
C THR A 51 -11.27 -1.72 21.97
N SER A 52 -10.45 -0.98 22.73
CA SER A 52 -10.47 0.49 22.76
C SER A 52 -10.18 1.13 21.39
N LEU A 53 -9.38 0.50 20.54
CA LEU A 53 -9.11 0.99 19.18
C LEU A 53 -10.35 0.86 18.28
N ILE A 54 -11.23 -0.12 18.52
CA ILE A 54 -12.43 -0.34 17.71
C ILE A 54 -13.37 0.88 17.76
N HIS A 55 -13.47 1.54 18.91
CA HIS A 55 -14.30 2.73 19.08
C HIS A 55 -13.77 3.93 18.28
N GLY A 56 -12.45 4.07 18.13
CA GLY A 56 -11.85 5.17 17.37
C GLY A 56 -12.17 5.12 15.87
N PHE A 57 -12.43 3.93 15.32
CA PHE A 57 -12.74 3.75 13.90
C PHE A 57 -14.22 3.96 13.54
N SER A 58 -15.11 4.15 14.53
CA SER A 58 -16.54 4.44 14.34
C SER A 58 -17.22 3.56 13.27
N LEU A 59 -16.90 2.26 13.23
CA LEU A 59 -17.24 1.37 12.12
C LEU A 59 -18.75 1.15 11.89
N GLU A 60 -19.59 1.49 12.85
CA GLU A 60 -21.05 1.32 12.81
C GLU A 60 -21.72 2.17 11.73
N GLU A 61 -21.15 3.34 11.43
CA GLU A 61 -21.73 4.31 10.49
C GLU A 61 -21.02 4.32 9.11
N VAL A 62 -20.00 3.48 8.95
CA VAL A 62 -19.13 3.50 7.77
C VAL A 62 -19.59 2.50 6.70
N SER A 63 -19.71 2.98 5.47
CA SER A 63 -19.97 2.17 4.27
C SER A 63 -18.68 1.54 3.74
N ASN A 64 -18.82 0.43 3.00
CA ASN A 64 -17.67 -0.16 2.32
C ASN A 64 -17.11 0.83 1.29
N PRO A 65 -15.78 0.84 1.08
CA PRO A 65 -15.18 1.79 0.16
C PRO A 65 -15.54 1.41 -1.28
N GLU A 66 -15.87 2.42 -2.10
CA GLU A 66 -15.99 2.27 -3.54
C GLU A 66 -14.66 2.71 -4.17
N PRO A 67 -13.82 1.78 -4.67
CA PRO A 67 -12.56 2.14 -5.29
C PRO A 67 -12.81 2.85 -6.62
N GLY A 68 -12.07 3.93 -6.85
CA GLY A 68 -12.02 4.58 -8.16
C GLY A 68 -11.31 3.70 -9.20
N MET A 69 -11.41 4.07 -10.48
CA MET A 69 -10.80 3.30 -11.57
C MET A 69 -9.29 3.08 -11.40
N GLU A 70 -8.56 4.11 -10.96
CA GLU A 70 -7.11 4.05 -10.75
C GLU A 70 -6.73 3.11 -9.60
N GLU A 71 -7.48 3.15 -8.51
CA GLU A 71 -7.29 2.23 -7.39
C GLU A 71 -7.52 0.78 -7.81
N GLU A 72 -8.59 0.52 -8.56
CA GLU A 72 -8.92 -0.83 -9.01
C GLU A 72 -7.86 -1.38 -9.97
N LEU A 73 -7.25 -0.51 -10.78
CA LEU A 73 -6.10 -0.85 -11.62
C LEU A 73 -4.88 -1.25 -10.78
N LEU A 74 -4.47 -0.43 -9.81
CA LEU A 74 -3.34 -0.73 -8.92
C LEU A 74 -3.61 -1.98 -8.07
N ARG A 75 -4.83 -2.12 -7.56
CA ARG A 75 -5.25 -3.29 -6.77
C ARG A 75 -5.18 -4.57 -7.59
N ARG A 76 -5.65 -4.56 -8.84
CA ARG A 76 -5.54 -5.73 -9.74
C ARG A 76 -4.09 -6.07 -10.06
N LEU A 77 -3.24 -5.06 -10.29
CA LEU A 77 -1.80 -5.26 -10.46
C LEU A 77 -1.22 -5.98 -9.22
N LEU A 78 -1.45 -5.44 -8.03
CA LEU A 78 -0.95 -6.02 -6.78
C LEU A 78 -1.47 -7.44 -6.55
N LEU A 79 -2.77 -7.69 -6.77
CA LEU A 79 -3.38 -9.01 -6.64
C LEU A 79 -2.80 -10.04 -7.61
N THR A 80 -2.41 -9.63 -8.82
CA THR A 80 -1.75 -10.51 -9.80
C THR A 80 -0.40 -11.01 -9.29
N HIS A 81 0.27 -10.22 -8.46
CA HIS A 81 1.56 -10.54 -7.87
C HIS A 81 1.47 -11.04 -6.42
N ALA A 82 0.27 -11.07 -5.85
CA ALA A 82 0.04 -11.53 -4.49
C ALA A 82 0.35 -13.03 -4.33
N ARG A 83 0.72 -13.43 -3.11
CA ARG A 83 0.86 -14.85 -2.78
C ARG A 83 -0.47 -15.59 -3.03
N PRO A 84 -0.48 -16.69 -3.82
CA PRO A 84 -1.71 -17.39 -4.16
C PRO A 84 -2.44 -17.91 -2.92
N GLY A 85 -3.71 -17.55 -2.77
CA GLY A 85 -4.56 -18.01 -1.68
C GLY A 85 -4.24 -17.40 -0.31
N ASP A 86 -3.40 -16.36 -0.22
CA ASP A 86 -3.10 -15.66 1.02
C ASP A 86 -4.04 -14.45 1.24
N PRO A 87 -4.98 -14.53 2.21
CA PRO A 87 -5.88 -13.42 2.51
C PRO A 87 -5.15 -12.16 3.00
N THR A 88 -3.98 -12.31 3.64
CA THR A 88 -3.21 -11.18 4.15
C THR A 88 -2.60 -10.39 3.00
N SER A 89 -1.97 -11.05 2.01
CA SER A 89 -1.55 -10.40 0.76
C SER A 89 -2.70 -9.69 0.05
N ALA A 90 -3.91 -10.28 0.02
CA ALA A 90 -5.08 -9.64 -0.60
C ALA A 90 -5.54 -8.37 0.15
N ARG A 91 -5.42 -8.33 1.48
CA ARG A 91 -5.68 -7.14 2.30
C ARG A 91 -4.63 -6.06 2.04
N PHE A 92 -3.35 -6.43 2.05
CA PHE A 92 -2.29 -5.48 1.73
C PHE A 92 -2.39 -4.94 0.30
N ALA A 93 -2.92 -5.71 -0.66
CA ALA A 93 -3.15 -5.21 -2.01
C ALA A 93 -4.14 -4.03 -2.02
N LYS A 94 -5.20 -4.10 -1.20
CA LYS A 94 -6.17 -3.00 -1.02
C LYS A 94 -5.52 -1.79 -0.35
N ILE A 95 -4.84 -2.03 0.78
CA ILE A 95 -4.18 -0.98 1.57
C ILE A 95 -3.16 -0.23 0.71
N VAL A 96 -2.25 -0.97 0.07
CA VAL A 96 -1.19 -0.38 -0.75
C VAL A 96 -1.78 0.37 -1.95
N ALA A 97 -2.78 -0.18 -2.65
CA ALA A 97 -3.44 0.52 -3.75
C ALA A 97 -4.08 1.84 -3.28
N ARG A 98 -4.82 1.81 -2.16
CA ARG A 98 -5.46 3.00 -1.58
C ARG A 98 -4.43 4.07 -1.19
N ARG A 99 -3.39 3.68 -0.46
CA ARG A 99 -2.34 4.59 0.03
C ARG A 99 -1.42 5.10 -1.09
N ALA A 100 -1.29 4.35 -2.19
CA ALA A 100 -0.50 4.78 -3.34
C ALA A 100 -1.06 6.04 -4.02
N LEU A 101 -2.37 6.27 -3.93
CA LEU A 101 -3.08 7.39 -4.55
C LEU A 101 -2.97 8.70 -3.77
N ARG A 102 -2.57 8.64 -2.50
CA ARG A 102 -2.33 9.84 -1.69
C ARG A 102 -1.08 10.56 -2.17
N ASP A 103 -0.94 11.84 -1.83
CA ASP A 103 0.28 12.58 -2.12
C ASP A 103 1.48 12.05 -1.31
N GLY A 104 2.70 12.46 -1.64
CA GLY A 104 3.90 12.08 -0.87
C GLY A 104 4.42 10.65 -1.12
N HIS A 105 5.30 10.18 -0.23
CA HIS A 105 5.93 8.86 -0.36
C HIS A 105 5.06 7.75 0.23
N LEU A 106 4.96 6.61 -0.47
CA LEU A 106 4.06 5.52 -0.05
C LEU A 106 4.37 4.98 1.35
N TRP A 107 5.64 4.93 1.75
CA TRP A 107 5.99 4.44 3.08
C TRP A 107 5.47 5.38 4.19
N GLN A 108 5.49 6.70 3.97
CA GLN A 108 4.91 7.68 4.88
C GLN A 108 3.39 7.55 4.94
N GLU A 109 2.75 7.37 3.78
CA GLU A 109 1.29 7.18 3.69
C GLU A 109 0.81 5.88 4.36
N LEU A 110 1.69 4.89 4.49
CA LEU A 110 1.44 3.66 5.27
C LEU A 110 1.80 3.81 6.76
N GLY A 111 2.37 4.93 7.18
CA GLY A 111 2.85 5.14 8.55
C GLY A 111 4.12 4.35 8.90
N LEU A 112 4.85 3.85 7.90
CA LEU A 112 6.07 3.07 8.10
C LEU A 112 7.25 3.96 8.48
N VAL A 113 8.29 3.39 9.08
CA VAL A 113 9.47 4.13 9.53
C VAL A 113 10.27 4.65 8.34
N ASP A 114 10.45 3.81 7.33
CA ASP A 114 11.23 4.15 6.15
C ASP A 114 10.85 3.29 4.92
N ARG A 115 11.54 3.58 3.81
CA ARG A 115 11.39 2.85 2.56
C ARG A 115 11.79 1.37 2.65
N SER A 116 12.68 1.00 3.57
CA SER A 116 13.13 -0.39 3.72
C SER A 116 12.00 -1.28 4.26
N GLU A 117 11.19 -0.79 5.19
CA GLU A 117 10.00 -1.50 5.67
C GLU A 117 8.97 -1.69 4.54
N LEU A 118 8.74 -0.66 3.72
CA LEU A 118 7.88 -0.80 2.54
C LEU A 118 8.44 -1.84 1.56
N SER A 119 9.75 -1.86 1.35
CA SER A 119 10.40 -2.84 0.47
C SER A 119 10.26 -4.26 1.02
N ARG A 120 10.36 -4.44 2.34
CA ARG A 120 10.11 -5.72 3.02
C ARG A 120 8.65 -6.15 2.87
N LEU A 121 7.69 -5.24 3.11
CA LEU A 121 6.26 -5.51 2.92
C LEU A 121 5.96 -6.01 1.51
N LEU A 122 6.50 -5.32 0.50
CA LEU A 122 6.27 -5.69 -0.89
C LEU A 122 6.96 -7.01 -1.26
N ALA A 123 8.17 -7.27 -0.75
CA ALA A 123 8.86 -8.54 -0.96
C ALA A 123 8.13 -9.72 -0.31
N THR A 124 7.54 -9.53 0.88
CA THR A 124 6.79 -10.58 1.59
C THR A 124 5.49 -10.92 0.87
N HIS A 125 4.67 -9.92 0.52
CA HIS A 125 3.32 -10.17 0.02
C HIS A 125 3.18 -10.17 -1.51
N PHE A 126 4.11 -9.52 -2.22
CA PHE A 126 4.12 -9.39 -3.67
C PHE A 126 5.51 -9.73 -4.26
N PRO A 127 6.05 -10.94 -3.98
CA PRO A 127 7.46 -11.26 -4.22
C PRO A 127 7.88 -11.05 -5.68
N THR A 128 7.07 -11.52 -6.63
CA THR A 128 7.37 -11.38 -8.07
C THR A 128 7.36 -9.94 -8.56
N LEU A 129 6.56 -9.07 -7.93
CA LEU A 129 6.57 -7.62 -8.20
C LEU A 129 7.82 -6.97 -7.62
N ALA A 130 8.19 -7.34 -6.38
CA ALA A 130 9.34 -6.77 -5.71
C ALA A 130 10.67 -7.16 -6.38
N GLU A 131 10.82 -8.42 -6.79
CA GLU A 131 11.97 -8.92 -7.55
C GLU A 131 12.21 -8.14 -8.85
N GLY A 132 11.14 -7.64 -9.46
CA GLY A 132 11.22 -6.84 -10.69
C GLY A 132 11.73 -5.41 -10.49
N ASN A 133 11.80 -4.88 -9.26
CA ASN A 133 12.28 -3.52 -8.99
C ASN A 133 13.81 -3.47 -8.76
N THR A 134 14.57 -4.06 -9.69
CA THR A 134 16.02 -4.32 -9.56
C THR A 134 16.89 -3.08 -9.45
N ASN A 135 16.42 -1.94 -10.01
CA ASN A 135 17.16 -0.67 -9.99
C ASN A 135 16.77 0.24 -8.82
N ASN A 136 16.00 -0.29 -7.87
CA ASN A 136 15.52 0.46 -6.70
C ASN A 136 14.80 1.77 -7.10
N MET A 137 13.88 1.67 -8.05
CA MET A 137 12.98 2.78 -8.41
C MET A 137 12.04 3.08 -7.24
N LYS A 138 11.67 4.35 -7.05
CA LYS A 138 10.68 4.74 -6.02
C LYS A 138 9.40 3.93 -6.21
N TRP A 139 8.85 3.39 -5.12
CA TRP A 139 7.80 2.35 -5.22
C TRP A 139 6.55 2.82 -5.96
N LYS A 140 6.05 4.04 -5.70
CA LYS A 140 4.91 4.58 -6.47
C LYS A 140 5.23 4.62 -7.96
N LYS A 141 6.37 5.21 -8.35
CA LYS A 141 6.81 5.28 -9.75
C LYS A 141 6.93 3.90 -10.40
N TYR A 142 7.44 2.92 -9.67
CA TYR A 142 7.55 1.54 -10.13
C TYR A 142 6.17 0.89 -10.36
N LEU A 143 5.23 1.05 -9.42
CA LEU A 143 3.87 0.53 -9.56
C LEU A 143 3.15 1.11 -10.78
N TYR A 144 3.24 2.43 -10.98
CA TYR A 144 2.70 3.07 -12.19
C TYR A 144 3.42 2.61 -13.46
N HIS A 145 4.72 2.35 -13.40
CA HIS A 145 5.46 1.77 -14.51
C HIS A 145 4.88 0.42 -14.93
N LYS A 146 4.71 -0.48 -13.96
CA LYS A 146 4.13 -1.80 -14.17
C LYS A 146 2.68 -1.75 -14.64
N LEU A 147 1.91 -0.79 -14.14
CA LEU A 147 0.53 -0.61 -14.58
C LEU A 147 0.45 -0.20 -16.05
N CYS A 148 1.26 0.75 -16.50
CA CYS A 148 1.29 1.13 -17.91
C CYS A 148 1.82 0.01 -18.81
N GLU A 149 2.84 -0.74 -18.39
CA GLU A 149 3.33 -1.91 -19.12
C GLU A 149 2.24 -2.97 -19.31
N ALA A 150 1.44 -3.24 -18.28
CA ALA A 150 0.34 -4.19 -18.33
C ALA A 150 -0.77 -3.78 -19.33
N GLU A 151 -0.96 -2.47 -19.52
CA GLU A 151 -1.87 -1.89 -20.50
C GLU A 151 -1.23 -1.74 -21.91
N GLY A 152 0.01 -2.20 -22.09
CA GLY A 152 0.74 -2.16 -23.37
C GLY A 152 1.35 -0.81 -23.71
N PHE A 153 1.41 0.12 -22.77
CA PHE A 153 2.04 1.43 -22.93
C PHE A 153 3.45 1.46 -22.37
N SER A 154 4.35 2.15 -23.06
CA SER A 154 5.65 2.52 -22.49
C SER A 154 5.58 3.93 -21.93
N LEU A 155 5.88 4.10 -20.65
CA LEU A 155 5.96 5.42 -20.00
C LEU A 155 7.22 6.18 -20.38
N CYS A 156 8.29 5.49 -20.78
CA CYS A 156 9.56 6.11 -21.10
C CYS A 156 9.93 5.83 -22.56
N THR A 157 10.33 6.89 -23.27
CA THR A 157 10.86 6.82 -24.63
C THR A 157 12.38 6.87 -24.67
N ALA A 158 13.03 7.08 -23.52
CA ALA A 158 14.49 7.13 -23.44
C ALA A 158 15.07 5.73 -23.71
N PRO A 159 16.20 5.64 -24.45
CA PRO A 159 16.83 4.36 -24.76
C PRO A 159 17.37 3.64 -23.53
N SER A 160 17.65 4.37 -22.44
CA SER A 160 17.95 3.81 -21.12
C SER A 160 17.48 4.74 -20.00
N CYS A 161 17.22 4.18 -18.81
CA CYS A 161 16.85 4.99 -17.64
C CYS A 161 17.90 6.06 -17.31
N ARG A 162 19.20 5.75 -17.46
CA ARG A 162 20.30 6.67 -17.11
C ARG A 162 20.38 7.90 -18.02
N GLU A 163 19.85 7.79 -19.23
CA GLU A 163 19.79 8.89 -20.21
C GLU A 163 18.46 9.66 -20.15
N CYS A 164 17.55 9.26 -19.26
CA CYS A 164 16.30 9.98 -19.03
C CYS A 164 16.56 11.22 -18.16
N ASN A 165 16.10 12.40 -18.62
CA ASN A 165 16.20 13.65 -17.86
C ASN A 165 15.44 13.59 -16.51
N GLU A 166 14.46 12.70 -16.40
CA GLU A 166 13.69 12.45 -15.18
C GLU A 166 14.29 11.34 -14.30
N PHE A 167 15.49 10.84 -14.58
CA PHE A 167 16.12 9.77 -13.82
C PHE A 167 16.11 10.03 -12.31
N LYS A 168 16.45 11.26 -11.86
CA LYS A 168 16.46 11.62 -10.43
C LYS A 168 15.06 11.67 -9.79
N SER A 169 14.00 11.85 -10.58
CA SER A 169 12.64 11.84 -10.05
C SER A 169 12.17 10.40 -9.79
N CYS A 170 12.59 9.48 -10.67
CA CYS A 170 12.30 8.04 -10.61
C CYS A 170 13.20 7.25 -9.65
N PHE A 171 14.46 7.66 -9.51
CA PHE A 171 15.50 6.97 -8.76
C PHE A 171 16.18 7.89 -7.76
N GLY A 172 16.66 7.33 -6.64
CA GLY A 172 17.30 8.07 -5.56
C GLY A 172 16.68 7.75 -4.19
N PRO A 173 17.27 8.28 -3.11
CA PRO A 173 16.69 8.11 -1.78
C PRO A 173 15.35 8.85 -1.69
N GLU A 174 14.45 8.31 -0.88
CA GLU A 174 13.22 8.98 -0.47
C GLU A 174 13.48 9.47 0.95
N GLU A 175 14.27 10.54 1.08
CA GLU A 175 14.52 11.20 2.37
C GLU A 175 13.33 12.10 2.67
N GLY A 176 12.78 11.99 3.88
CA GLY A 176 11.62 12.74 4.36
C GLY A 176 11.66 12.84 5.86
#